data_AF-A0AAW4CLP0-F1
#
_entry.id   AF-A0AAW4CLP0-F1
#
_cell.length_a   1.000
_cell.length_b   1.000
_cell.length_c   1.000
_cell.angle_alpha   90.00
_cell.angle_beta   90.00
_cell.angle_gamma   90.00
#
_symmetry.space_group_name_H-M   'P 1'
#
loop_
_entity.id
_entity.type
_entity.pdbx_description
1 polymer ?
#
loop_
_entity_poly.entity_id
_entity_poly.type
_entity_poly.pdbx_seq_one_letter_code
_entity_poly.pdbx_strand_id
1 'polypeptide(L)'
;LDANGNPVTNPEAEAERDNLIEQLCALPPIAAVLDAIITRFGTEMVAEVTGRTKRLINLPGGGQKLESRSARATQADSAAFMEGTKRILVFSDAGGTGRSYHASLDARNQQQRAHLLLEPGWRADRAIQGLGRTHRTHQACSPLFRPVTTDCKGELRFTSTIARRLDSLGALTRGQRQTGGQNLFDPADNLESEYAKAALVSWYHLLVAGKLTSTNLTDFQHRTGLELLDTDGVLKEDLPPI
;
A
#
# COMPACT_ATOMS: atom_id res chain seq x y z
N LEU A 1 15.71 -28.43 27.87
CA LEU A 1 16.08 -29.81 27.53
C LEU A 1 15.89 -30.66 28.79
N ASP A 2 15.46 -31.91 28.69
CA ASP A 2 15.32 -32.83 29.82
C ASP A 2 16.71 -33.34 30.25
N ALA A 3 16.75 -34.19 31.27
CA ALA A 3 18.00 -34.78 31.78
C ALA A 3 18.76 -35.64 30.73
N ASN A 4 18.10 -36.01 29.62
CA ASN A 4 18.67 -36.79 28.52
C ASN A 4 19.02 -35.92 27.30
N GLY A 5 18.89 -34.60 27.40
CA GLY A 5 19.19 -33.67 26.31
C GLY A 5 18.07 -33.53 25.27
N ASN A 6 16.85 -34.01 25.53
CA ASN A 6 15.72 -33.82 24.62
C ASN A 6 15.00 -32.48 24.87
N PRO A 7 14.38 -31.84 23.86
CA PRO A 7 13.51 -30.68 24.08
C PRO A 7 12.41 -31.01 25.09
N VAL A 8 12.29 -30.21 26.16
CA VAL A 8 11.12 -30.29 27.05
C VAL A 8 10.02 -29.53 26.34
N THR A 9 9.00 -30.24 25.87
CA THR A 9 7.82 -29.64 25.27
C THR A 9 6.80 -29.33 26.36
N ASN A 10 6.10 -28.21 26.21
CA ASN A 10 4.95 -27.89 27.06
C ASN A 10 3.70 -28.43 26.34
N PRO A 11 3.04 -29.48 26.86
CA PRO A 11 1.88 -30.09 26.20
C PRO A 11 0.73 -29.11 25.95
N GLU A 12 0.52 -28.14 26.83
CA GLU A 12 -0.50 -27.10 26.65
C GLU A 12 -0.13 -26.18 25.47
N ALA A 13 1.14 -25.80 25.35
CA ALA A 13 1.61 -24.98 24.25
C ALA A 13 1.56 -25.71 22.89
N GLU A 14 1.78 -27.03 22.88
CA GLU A 14 1.64 -27.84 21.68
C GLU A 14 0.17 -27.98 21.26
N ALA A 15 -0.74 -28.18 22.22
CA ALA A 15 -2.17 -28.21 21.95
C ALA A 15 -2.69 -26.86 21.42
N GLU A 16 -2.27 -25.73 22.03
CA GLU A 16 -2.60 -24.38 21.54
C GLU A 16 -2.05 -24.12 20.13
N ARG A 17 -0.81 -24.54 19.84
CA ARG A 17 -0.24 -24.48 18.50
C ARG A 17 -1.11 -25.25 17.49
N ASP A 18 -1.47 -26.48 17.81
CA ASP A 18 -2.22 -27.34 16.89
C ASP A 18 -3.63 -26.80 16.63
N ASN A 19 -4.32 -26.32 17.69
CA ASN A 19 -5.60 -25.62 17.57
C ASN A 19 -5.49 -24.36 16.70
N LEU A 20 -4.42 -23.56 16.87
CA LEU A 20 -4.18 -22.37 16.06
C LEU A 20 -3.94 -22.73 14.58
N ILE A 21 -3.16 -23.78 14.31
CA ILE A 21 -2.93 -24.27 12.94
C ILE A 21 -4.25 -24.69 12.30
N GLU A 22 -5.09 -25.45 13.01
CA GLU A 22 -6.39 -25.88 12.50
C GLU A 22 -7.30 -24.69 12.18
N GLN A 23 -7.36 -23.69 13.07
CA GLN A 23 -8.10 -22.45 12.83
C GLN A 23 -7.57 -21.71 11.61
N LEU A 24 -6.24 -21.56 11.47
CA LEU A 24 -5.62 -20.91 10.32
C LEU A 24 -5.93 -21.65 9.01
N CYS A 25 -5.95 -22.99 9.03
CA CYS A 25 -6.30 -23.81 7.86
C CYS A 25 -7.79 -23.73 7.50
N ALA A 26 -8.67 -23.45 8.48
CA ALA A 26 -10.09 -23.26 8.25
C ALA A 26 -10.46 -21.85 7.74
N LEU A 27 -9.55 -20.89 7.83
CA LEU A 27 -9.78 -19.54 7.30
C LEU A 27 -9.95 -19.57 5.78
N PRO A 28 -10.86 -18.76 5.23
CA PRO A 28 -11.01 -18.66 3.78
C PRO A 28 -9.68 -18.18 3.15
N PRO A 29 -9.29 -18.74 2.00
CA PRO A 29 -8.07 -18.32 1.34
C PRO A 29 -8.15 -16.85 0.97
N ILE A 30 -7.11 -16.09 1.31
CA ILE A 30 -6.98 -14.70 0.88
C ILE A 30 -6.68 -14.73 -0.62
N ALA A 31 -7.66 -14.32 -1.43
CA ALA A 31 -7.50 -14.28 -2.87
C ALA A 31 -6.41 -13.27 -3.24
N ALA A 32 -5.49 -13.67 -4.13
CA ALA A 32 -4.53 -12.73 -4.70
C ALA A 32 -5.28 -11.60 -5.41
N VAL A 33 -4.88 -10.35 -5.17
CA VAL A 33 -5.61 -9.16 -5.66
C VAL A 33 -5.80 -9.19 -7.17
N LEU A 34 -4.79 -9.63 -7.92
CA LEU A 34 -4.86 -9.74 -9.38
C LEU A 34 -5.92 -10.75 -9.85
N ASP A 35 -6.04 -11.89 -9.18
CA ASP A 35 -7.06 -12.90 -9.50
C ASP A 35 -8.45 -12.44 -9.08
N ALA A 36 -8.57 -11.72 -7.97
CA ALA A 36 -9.83 -11.10 -7.55
C ALA A 36 -10.32 -10.06 -8.57
N ILE A 37 -9.43 -9.19 -9.06
CA ILE A 37 -9.73 -8.19 -10.10
C ILE A 37 -10.17 -8.88 -11.40
N ILE A 38 -9.41 -9.87 -11.87
CA ILE A 38 -9.73 -10.58 -13.12
C ILE A 38 -11.04 -11.37 -12.98
N THR A 39 -11.26 -12.02 -11.84
CA THR A 39 -12.51 -12.72 -11.56
C THR A 39 -13.71 -11.78 -11.56
N ARG A 40 -13.55 -10.58 -10.97
CA ARG A 40 -14.64 -9.61 -10.81
C ARG A 40 -15.00 -8.87 -12.10
N PHE A 41 -14.00 -8.52 -12.90
CA PHE A 41 -14.16 -7.65 -14.09
C PHE A 41 -14.00 -8.39 -15.42
N GLY A 42 -13.44 -9.59 -15.42
CA GLY A 42 -13.18 -10.38 -16.61
C GLY A 42 -11.92 -9.95 -17.37
N THR A 43 -11.43 -10.86 -18.22
CA THR A 43 -10.25 -10.64 -19.06
C THR A 43 -10.48 -9.59 -20.15
N GLU A 44 -11.73 -9.37 -20.54
CA GLU A 44 -12.10 -8.40 -21.56
C GLU A 44 -11.98 -6.95 -21.09
N MET A 45 -12.11 -6.70 -19.78
CA MET A 45 -11.99 -5.35 -19.20
C MET A 45 -10.61 -5.07 -18.63
N VAL A 46 -9.86 -6.12 -18.25
CA VAL A 46 -8.58 -6.04 -17.55
C VAL A 46 -7.42 -6.31 -18.48
N ALA A 47 -6.58 -5.31 -18.66
CA ALA A 47 -5.25 -5.39 -19.27
C ALA A 47 -4.24 -5.76 -18.19
N GLU A 48 -3.45 -6.80 -18.41
CA GLU A 48 -2.48 -7.29 -17.44
C GLU A 48 -1.06 -7.17 -18.02
N VAL A 49 -0.27 -6.28 -17.43
CA VAL A 49 1.12 -6.00 -17.83
C VAL A 49 2.04 -6.32 -16.66
N THR A 50 2.03 -7.59 -16.27
CA THR A 50 2.80 -8.12 -15.15
C THR A 50 3.84 -9.15 -15.62
N GLY A 51 4.71 -9.60 -14.73
CA GLY A 51 5.64 -10.72 -14.99
C GLY A 51 4.97 -12.10 -14.97
N ARG A 52 3.65 -12.18 -14.79
CA ARG A 52 2.93 -13.44 -14.58
C ARG A 52 2.78 -14.21 -15.89
N THR A 53 3.18 -15.48 -15.88
CA THR A 53 3.15 -16.38 -17.05
C THR A 53 1.90 -17.27 -17.12
N LYS A 54 1.14 -17.39 -16.03
CA LYS A 54 -0.11 -18.17 -15.99
C LYS A 54 -1.14 -17.49 -15.08
N ARG A 55 -2.41 -17.56 -15.44
CA ARG A 55 -3.52 -17.03 -14.62
C ARG A 55 -4.72 -17.97 -14.62
N LEU A 56 -5.52 -17.87 -13.57
CA LEU A 56 -6.78 -18.60 -13.49
C LEU A 56 -7.91 -17.75 -14.10
N ILE A 57 -8.79 -18.39 -14.87
CA ILE A 57 -9.95 -17.76 -15.51
C ILE A 57 -11.18 -18.59 -15.18
N ASN A 58 -12.25 -17.92 -14.76
CA ASN A 58 -13.56 -18.54 -14.54
C ASN A 58 -14.32 -18.61 -15.86
N LEU A 59 -14.85 -19.79 -16.18
CA LEU A 59 -15.63 -20.04 -17.38
C LEU A 59 -17.14 -19.85 -17.10
N PRO A 60 -17.94 -19.50 -18.12
CA PRO A 60 -19.40 -19.53 -18.03
C PRO A 60 -19.84 -20.97 -17.75
N GLY A 61 -20.23 -21.27 -16.50
CA GLY A 61 -20.53 -22.63 -16.03
C GLY A 61 -19.83 -23.02 -14.72
N GLY A 62 -19.04 -22.12 -14.12
CA GLY A 62 -18.41 -22.33 -12.81
C GLY A 62 -17.10 -23.13 -12.86
N GLY A 63 -16.70 -23.60 -14.05
CA GLY A 63 -15.38 -24.20 -14.27
C GLY A 63 -14.26 -23.17 -14.21
N GLN A 64 -13.05 -23.62 -13.90
CA GLN A 64 -11.84 -22.80 -13.90
C GLN A 64 -10.84 -23.34 -14.93
N LYS A 65 -10.16 -22.43 -15.62
CA LYS A 65 -9.12 -22.76 -16.59
C LYS A 65 -7.84 -22.00 -16.28
N LEU A 66 -6.71 -22.71 -16.32
CA LEU A 66 -5.40 -22.10 -16.31
C LEU A 66 -5.04 -21.61 -17.71
N GLU A 67 -4.81 -20.31 -17.87
CA GLU A 67 -4.40 -19.69 -19.13
C GLU A 67 -2.94 -19.27 -19.06
N SER A 68 -2.16 -19.65 -20.08
CA SER A 68 -0.78 -19.20 -20.25
C SER A 68 -0.73 -17.81 -20.88
N ARG A 69 0.15 -16.96 -20.36
CA ARG A 69 0.42 -15.61 -20.85
C ARG A 69 1.80 -15.53 -21.51
N SER A 70 1.89 -14.70 -22.54
CA SER A 70 3.14 -14.43 -23.26
C SER A 70 3.44 -12.93 -23.32
N ALA A 71 4.69 -12.56 -23.66
CA ALA A 71 5.06 -11.17 -23.86
C ALA A 71 4.19 -10.47 -24.95
N ARG A 72 3.73 -11.23 -25.94
CA ARG A 72 2.80 -10.74 -26.97
C ARG A 72 1.43 -10.40 -26.40
N ALA A 73 0.91 -11.22 -25.48
CA ALA A 73 -0.34 -10.92 -24.77
C ALA A 73 -0.20 -9.63 -23.95
N THR A 74 0.93 -9.44 -23.26
CA THR A 74 1.23 -8.21 -22.53
C THR A 74 1.30 -6.98 -23.45
N GLN A 75 1.81 -7.10 -24.68
CA GLN A 75 1.79 -6.00 -25.65
C GLN A 75 0.38 -5.69 -26.15
N ALA A 76 -0.42 -6.70 -26.44
CA ALA A 76 -1.82 -6.54 -26.83
C ALA A 76 -2.64 -5.87 -25.72
N ASP A 77 -2.48 -6.29 -24.46
CA ASP A 77 -3.13 -5.69 -23.30
C ASP A 77 -2.77 -4.20 -23.13
N SER A 78 -1.50 -3.86 -23.30
CA SER A 78 -1.04 -2.47 -23.26
C SER A 78 -1.69 -1.62 -24.35
N ALA A 79 -1.76 -2.12 -25.59
CA ALA A 79 -2.38 -1.41 -26.70
C ALA A 79 -3.88 -1.25 -26.47
N ALA A 80 -4.56 -2.32 -26.04
CA ALA A 80 -5.99 -2.33 -25.76
C ALA A 80 -6.37 -1.32 -24.66
N PHE A 81 -5.54 -1.18 -23.62
CA PHE A 81 -5.75 -0.15 -22.60
C PHE A 81 -5.63 1.28 -23.16
N MET A 82 -4.59 1.55 -23.97
CA MET A 82 -4.36 2.87 -24.57
C MET A 82 -5.38 3.24 -25.65
N GLU A 83 -5.95 2.24 -26.32
CA GLU A 83 -7.09 2.42 -27.24
C GLU A 83 -8.41 2.62 -26.49
N GLY A 84 -8.49 2.14 -25.25
CA GLY A 84 -9.68 2.25 -24.39
C GLY A 84 -10.66 1.09 -24.53
N THR A 85 -10.30 0.04 -25.26
CA THR A 85 -11.06 -1.22 -25.33
C THR A 85 -10.99 -1.96 -24.00
N LYS A 86 -9.85 -1.88 -23.30
CA LYS A 86 -9.71 -2.31 -21.89
C LYS A 86 -9.68 -1.10 -20.97
N ARG A 87 -10.45 -1.17 -19.88
CA ARG A 87 -10.64 -0.03 -18.95
C ARG A 87 -9.76 -0.08 -17.73
N ILE A 88 -9.34 -1.27 -17.33
CA ILE A 88 -8.52 -1.51 -16.14
C ILE A 88 -7.16 -1.98 -16.63
N LEU A 89 -6.09 -1.43 -16.07
CA LEU A 89 -4.72 -1.89 -16.29
C LEU A 89 -4.11 -2.24 -14.95
N VAL A 90 -3.59 -3.47 -14.84
CA VAL A 90 -2.74 -3.88 -13.72
C VAL A 90 -1.34 -4.09 -14.26
N PHE A 91 -0.35 -3.44 -13.66
CA PHE A 91 1.05 -3.59 -14.07
C PHE A 91 1.97 -3.77 -12.87
N SER A 92 3.10 -4.45 -13.09
CA SER A 92 4.16 -4.63 -12.11
C SER A 92 5.52 -4.25 -12.71
N ASP A 93 6.55 -4.08 -11.87
CA ASP A 93 7.92 -3.79 -12.31
C ASP A 93 8.41 -4.75 -13.41
N ALA A 94 8.11 -6.05 -13.27
CA ALA A 94 8.54 -7.09 -14.21
C ALA A 94 7.88 -7.02 -15.60
N GLY A 95 6.76 -6.32 -15.76
CA GLY A 95 6.00 -6.30 -17.03
C GLY A 95 6.02 -4.95 -17.77
N GLY A 96 6.42 -3.85 -17.08
CA GLY A 96 6.18 -2.48 -17.53
C GLY A 96 7.39 -1.71 -18.07
N THR A 97 8.57 -2.32 -18.22
CA THR A 97 9.79 -1.60 -18.61
C THR A 97 9.61 -0.87 -19.94
N GLY A 98 9.90 0.44 -19.93
CA GLY A 98 9.81 1.30 -21.13
C GLY A 98 8.40 1.72 -21.57
N ARG A 99 7.32 1.24 -20.93
CA ARG A 99 5.95 1.56 -21.35
C ARG A 99 5.37 2.77 -20.61
N SER A 100 4.33 3.36 -21.19
CA SER A 100 3.66 4.54 -20.65
C SER A 100 2.14 4.39 -20.80
N TYR A 101 1.41 4.72 -19.74
CA TYR A 101 -0.02 4.51 -19.57
C TYR A 101 -0.76 5.78 -19.16
N HIS A 102 -0.10 6.94 -19.23
CA HIS A 102 -0.71 8.24 -18.99
C HIS A 102 -1.85 8.52 -19.99
N ALA A 103 -2.70 9.49 -19.67
CA ALA A 103 -3.73 9.99 -20.56
C ALA A 103 -3.11 10.83 -21.69
N SER A 104 -2.28 10.23 -22.52
CA SER A 104 -1.56 10.91 -23.61
C SER A 104 -2.53 11.58 -24.59
N LEU A 105 -2.21 12.79 -25.05
CA LEU A 105 -2.95 13.47 -26.11
C LEU A 105 -2.89 12.73 -27.45
N ASP A 106 -1.89 11.87 -27.65
CA ASP A 106 -1.73 11.04 -28.85
C ASP A 106 -2.54 9.73 -28.77
N ALA A 107 -3.03 9.37 -27.58
CA ALA A 107 -3.79 8.14 -27.38
C ALA A 107 -5.29 8.39 -27.51
N ARG A 108 -6.02 7.37 -27.98
CA ARG A 108 -7.49 7.42 -28.03
C ARG A 108 -8.11 7.47 -26.63
N ASN A 109 -7.56 6.70 -25.69
CA ASN A 109 -8.02 6.72 -24.30
C ASN A 109 -7.35 7.84 -23.49
N GLN A 110 -8.02 9.00 -23.43
CA GLN A 110 -7.54 10.19 -22.69
C GLN A 110 -8.19 10.37 -21.31
N GLN A 111 -8.86 9.35 -20.79
CA GLN A 111 -9.61 9.46 -19.54
C GLN A 111 -8.68 9.60 -18.32
N GLN A 112 -9.12 10.32 -17.29
CA GLN A 112 -8.30 10.49 -16.09
C GLN A 112 -7.92 9.15 -15.47
N ARG A 113 -6.64 8.97 -15.17
CA ARG A 113 -6.14 7.73 -14.57
C ARG A 113 -6.33 7.79 -13.06
N ALA A 114 -7.07 6.84 -12.51
CA ALA A 114 -7.03 6.53 -11.08
C ALA A 114 -5.94 5.49 -10.84
N HIS A 115 -4.73 5.95 -10.50
CA HIS A 115 -3.60 5.09 -10.19
C HIS A 115 -3.73 4.57 -8.76
N LEU A 116 -4.10 3.30 -8.65
CA LEU A 116 -4.16 2.61 -7.36
C LEU A 116 -2.80 1.94 -7.09
N LEU A 117 -2.14 2.36 -6.01
CA LEU A 117 -0.90 1.72 -5.56
C LEU A 117 -1.27 0.62 -4.55
N LEU A 118 -1.14 -0.63 -4.99
CA LEU A 118 -1.40 -1.83 -4.20
C LEU A 118 -0.07 -2.39 -3.70
N GLU A 119 -0.05 -2.83 -2.44
CA GLU A 119 1.11 -3.46 -1.79
C GLU A 119 2.43 -2.69 -2.03
N PRO A 120 2.49 -1.40 -1.63
CA PRO A 120 3.72 -0.64 -1.78
C PRO A 120 4.85 -1.33 -1.03
N GLY A 121 5.86 -1.79 -1.77
CA GLY A 121 7.10 -2.25 -1.15
C GLY A 121 7.78 -1.12 -0.36
N TRP A 122 8.70 -1.47 0.53
CA TRP A 122 9.50 -0.52 1.32
C TRP A 122 10.32 0.48 0.48
N ARG A 123 10.48 0.18 -0.81
CA ARG A 123 11.21 0.98 -1.79
C ARG A 123 10.32 2.01 -2.45
N ALA A 124 10.23 3.19 -1.85
CA ALA A 124 9.49 4.31 -2.40
C ALA A 124 9.95 4.72 -3.82
N ASP A 125 11.21 4.46 -4.21
CA ASP A 125 11.70 4.66 -5.57
C ASP A 125 10.96 3.81 -6.61
N ARG A 126 10.54 2.59 -6.27
CA ARG A 126 9.74 1.75 -7.17
C ARG A 126 8.32 2.30 -7.35
N ALA A 127 7.69 2.75 -6.26
CA ALA A 127 6.38 3.41 -6.33
C ALA A 127 6.44 4.68 -7.21
N ILE A 128 7.49 5.48 -7.09
CA ILE A 128 7.73 6.66 -7.94
C ILE A 128 7.91 6.25 -9.41
N GLN A 129 8.69 5.20 -9.70
CA GLN A 129 8.85 4.70 -11.06
C GLN A 129 7.52 4.22 -11.65
N GLY A 130 6.68 3.57 -10.83
CA GLY A 130 5.32 3.19 -11.16
C GLY A 130 4.45 4.40 -11.50
N LEU A 131 4.44 5.44 -10.65
CA LEU A 131 3.74 6.69 -10.91
C LEU A 131 4.19 7.34 -12.23
N GLY A 132 5.49 7.31 -12.52
CA GLY A 132 6.05 7.78 -13.79
C GLY A 132 5.55 7.04 -15.02
N ARG A 133 4.81 5.93 -14.88
CA ARG A 133 4.12 5.27 -16.01
C ARG A 133 2.80 5.94 -16.33
N THR A 134 2.12 6.53 -15.36
CA THR A 134 0.81 7.19 -15.55
C THR A 134 0.86 8.70 -15.48
N HIS A 135 1.96 9.28 -15.01
CA HIS A 135 2.19 10.72 -14.93
C HIS A 135 3.35 11.11 -15.86
N ARG A 136 3.04 11.81 -16.95
CA ARG A 136 4.00 12.27 -17.96
C ARG A 136 3.67 13.67 -18.47
N THR A 137 4.63 14.29 -19.13
CA THR A 137 4.35 15.45 -19.99
C THR A 137 3.41 15.03 -21.14
N HIS A 138 2.70 15.99 -21.74
CA HIS A 138 1.80 15.75 -22.87
C HIS A 138 0.57 14.85 -22.55
N GLN A 139 0.10 14.90 -21.31
CA GLN A 139 -1.14 14.25 -20.88
C GLN A 139 -2.32 15.23 -20.93
N ALA A 140 -3.49 14.76 -21.38
CA ALA A 140 -4.75 15.49 -21.39
C ALA A 140 -5.20 15.89 -19.98
N CYS A 141 -4.88 15.06 -18.99
CA CYS A 141 -5.17 15.31 -17.59
C CYS A 141 -4.19 14.58 -16.66
N SER A 142 -4.02 15.11 -15.46
CA SER A 142 -3.18 14.49 -14.42
C SER A 142 -3.86 13.30 -13.76
N PRO A 143 -3.10 12.23 -13.45
CA PRO A 143 -3.65 11.09 -12.74
C PRO A 143 -4.04 11.48 -11.31
N LEU A 144 -5.05 10.81 -10.78
CA LEU A 144 -5.30 10.72 -9.34
C LEU A 144 -4.47 9.55 -8.82
N PHE A 145 -3.62 9.77 -7.83
CA PHE A 145 -2.87 8.70 -7.19
C PHE A 145 -3.52 8.35 -5.86
N ARG A 146 -3.70 7.06 -5.61
CA ARG A 146 -4.35 6.59 -4.40
C ARG A 146 -3.63 5.35 -3.88
N PRO A 147 -2.80 5.49 -2.84
CA PRO A 147 -2.36 4.35 -2.05
C PRO A 147 -3.57 3.60 -1.53
N VAL A 148 -3.55 2.29 -1.67
CA VAL A 148 -4.55 1.42 -1.06
C VAL A 148 -3.89 0.79 0.15
N THR A 149 -4.37 1.17 1.33
CA THR A 149 -3.94 0.61 2.61
C THR A 149 -5.08 -0.18 3.23
N THR A 150 -4.72 -1.20 4.00
CA THR A 150 -5.67 -1.93 4.85
C THR A 150 -5.96 -1.12 6.12
N ASP A 151 -6.80 -1.67 7.00
CA ASP A 151 -7.02 -1.14 8.34
C ASP A 151 -5.80 -1.33 9.28
N CYS A 152 -4.79 -2.08 8.83
CA CYS A 152 -3.51 -2.20 9.53
C CYS A 152 -2.77 -0.86 9.55
N LYS A 153 -2.82 -0.18 10.69
CA LYS A 153 -2.21 1.15 10.88
C LYS A 153 -0.70 1.18 10.64
N GLY A 154 -0.02 0.04 10.77
CA GLY A 154 1.41 -0.08 10.43
C GLY A 154 1.71 0.26 8.97
N GLU A 155 0.75 0.04 8.05
CA GLU A 155 0.93 0.35 6.63
C GLU A 155 1.04 1.85 6.34
N LEU A 156 0.45 2.69 7.21
CA LEU A 156 0.51 4.15 7.07
C LEU A 156 1.95 4.67 7.13
N ARG A 157 2.85 3.97 7.82
CA ARG A 157 4.28 4.32 7.86
C ARG A 157 4.91 4.19 6.47
N PHE A 158 4.56 3.16 5.70
CA PHE A 158 5.05 2.97 4.34
C PHE A 158 4.48 4.03 3.38
N THR A 159 3.17 4.29 3.48
CA THR A 159 2.51 5.32 2.68
C THR A 159 3.10 6.70 2.96
N SER A 160 3.37 7.03 4.23
CA SER A 160 4.01 8.28 4.64
C SER A 160 5.39 8.47 4.03
N THR A 161 6.24 7.44 4.05
CA THR A 161 7.57 7.52 3.41
C THR A 161 7.48 7.76 1.90
N ILE A 162 6.49 7.15 1.23
CA ILE A 162 6.26 7.36 -0.21
C ILE A 162 5.76 8.79 -0.47
N ALA A 163 4.77 9.26 0.30
CA ALA A 163 4.24 10.61 0.21
C ALA A 163 5.35 11.66 0.39
N ARG A 164 6.20 11.51 1.42
CA ARG A 164 7.35 12.40 1.64
C ARG A 164 8.32 12.45 0.47
N ARG A 165 8.66 11.29 -0.12
CA ARG A 165 9.57 11.26 -1.27
C ARG A 165 8.95 11.92 -2.50
N LEU A 166 7.64 11.78 -2.69
CA LEU A 166 6.91 12.44 -3.77
C LEU A 166 6.82 13.95 -3.55
N ASP A 167 6.57 14.40 -2.32
CA ASP A 167 6.64 15.81 -1.94
C ASP A 167 8.01 16.40 -2.23
N SER A 168 9.09 15.66 -1.92
CA SER A 168 10.46 16.08 -2.21
C SER A 168 10.73 16.22 -3.71
N LEU A 169 10.18 15.32 -4.54
CA LEU A 169 10.27 15.40 -6.00
C LEU A 169 9.46 16.59 -6.56
N GLY A 170 8.30 16.90 -5.98
CA GLY A 170 7.50 18.06 -6.33
C GLY A 170 8.15 19.39 -5.90
N ALA A 171 8.77 19.42 -4.72
CA ALA A 171 9.46 20.59 -4.17
C ALA A 171 10.75 20.94 -4.92
N LEU A 172 11.48 19.94 -5.43
CA LEU A 172 12.68 20.15 -6.25
C LEU A 172 12.39 20.58 -7.69
N THR A 173 11.16 20.43 -8.18
CA THR A 173 10.85 20.68 -9.59
C THR A 173 10.18 22.03 -9.88
N ARG A 174 9.60 22.73 -8.90
CA ARG A 174 9.11 24.12 -9.08
C ARG A 174 9.13 24.92 -7.78
N GLY A 175 9.80 26.08 -7.80
CA GLY A 175 9.80 27.10 -6.73
C GLY A 175 8.46 27.81 -6.50
N GLN A 176 7.35 27.08 -6.49
CA GLN A 176 6.01 27.63 -6.37
C GLN A 176 5.10 26.58 -5.71
N ARG A 177 4.73 26.82 -4.46
CA ARG A 177 3.88 25.95 -3.62
C ARG A 177 2.45 25.71 -4.13
N GLN A 178 2.12 26.00 -5.40
CA GLN A 178 0.73 26.10 -5.83
C GLN A 178 0.24 25.23 -6.99
N THR A 179 1.06 24.46 -7.73
CA THR A 179 0.48 23.80 -8.95
C THR A 179 1.06 22.43 -9.36
N GLY A 180 1.54 21.60 -8.42
CA GLY A 180 2.09 20.28 -8.79
C GLY A 180 1.71 19.08 -7.90
N GLY A 181 1.47 19.30 -6.61
CA GLY A 181 1.17 18.24 -5.63
C GLY A 181 -0.23 18.31 -5.00
N GLN A 182 -1.00 19.37 -5.27
CA GLN A 182 -2.35 19.48 -4.73
C GLN A 182 -3.23 18.37 -5.32
N ASN A 183 -3.62 17.43 -4.47
CA ASN A 183 -4.49 16.26 -4.70
C ASN A 183 -3.81 14.94 -5.10
N LEU A 184 -2.47 14.83 -5.03
CA LEU A 184 -1.86 13.51 -5.24
C LEU A 184 -1.93 12.62 -3.98
N PHE A 185 -1.93 13.23 -2.79
CA PHE A 185 -2.13 12.58 -1.48
C PHE A 185 -2.92 13.49 -0.56
N ASP A 186 -3.59 12.89 0.44
CA ASP A 186 -4.13 13.64 1.58
C ASP A 186 -2.95 14.01 2.50
N PRO A 187 -2.82 15.27 2.96
CA PRO A 187 -1.82 15.63 3.96
C PRO A 187 -1.82 14.74 5.21
N ALA A 188 -2.97 14.13 5.55
CA ALA A 188 -3.09 13.17 6.64
C ALA A 188 -2.28 11.86 6.42
N ASP A 189 -1.93 11.53 5.16
CA ASP A 189 -1.14 10.34 4.83
C ASP A 189 0.36 10.54 5.13
N ASN A 190 0.82 11.78 5.35
CA ASN A 190 2.21 12.11 5.67
C ASN A 190 2.42 12.27 7.18
N LEU A 191 2.73 11.14 7.83
CA LEU A 191 3.07 11.06 9.25
C LEU A 191 4.42 11.71 9.60
N GLU A 192 5.26 12.07 8.62
CA GLU A 192 6.56 12.70 8.85
C GLU A 192 6.51 14.25 8.76
N SER A 193 5.33 14.82 8.49
CA SER A 193 5.13 16.27 8.37
C SER A 193 5.30 17.03 9.70
N GLU A 194 5.58 18.33 9.64
CA GLU A 194 5.63 19.19 10.84
C GLU A 194 4.31 19.15 11.61
N TYR A 195 3.18 19.11 10.90
CA TYR A 195 1.85 18.99 11.49
C TYR A 195 1.65 17.65 12.20
N ALA A 196 2.07 16.54 11.60
CA ALA A 196 1.97 15.22 12.23
C ALA A 196 2.81 15.13 13.51
N LYS A 197 4.04 15.66 13.48
CA LYS A 197 4.91 15.73 14.67
C LYS A 197 4.30 16.60 15.77
N ALA A 198 3.81 17.79 15.41
CA ALA A 198 3.15 18.69 16.37
C ALA A 198 1.88 18.08 16.96
N ALA A 199 1.10 17.35 16.16
CA ALA A 199 -0.08 16.63 16.61
C ALA A 199 0.27 15.53 17.60
N LEU A 200 1.35 14.76 17.36
CA LEU A 200 1.82 13.73 18.30
C LEU A 200 2.24 14.35 19.64
N VAL A 201 3.04 15.42 19.62
CA VAL A 201 3.47 16.11 20.85
C VAL A 201 2.26 16.64 21.62
N SER A 202 1.32 17.28 20.92
CA SER A 202 0.07 17.75 21.53
C SER A 202 -0.74 16.60 22.13
N TRP A 203 -0.77 15.45 21.46
CA TRP A 203 -1.45 14.25 21.96
C TRP A 203 -0.80 13.71 23.23
N TYR A 204 0.54 13.67 23.34
CA TYR A 204 1.23 13.30 24.58
C TYR A 204 0.91 14.25 25.73
N HIS A 205 0.88 15.57 25.49
CA HIS A 205 0.46 16.53 26.52
C HIS A 205 -0.98 16.28 26.99
N LEU A 206 -1.90 15.97 26.08
CA LEU A 206 -3.29 15.66 26.43
C LEU A 206 -3.40 14.33 27.21
N LEU A 207 -2.58 13.33 26.86
CA LEU A 207 -2.51 12.04 27.56
C LEU A 207 -2.09 12.24 29.02
N VAL A 208 -1.00 12.98 29.26
CA VAL A 208 -0.48 13.27 30.60
C VAL A 208 -1.46 14.13 31.40
N ALA A 209 -2.12 15.09 30.75
CA ALA A 209 -3.16 15.91 31.38
C ALA A 209 -4.48 15.15 31.66
N GLY A 210 -4.59 13.86 31.28
CA GLY A 210 -5.80 13.06 31.49
C GLY A 210 -7.00 13.52 30.67
N LYS A 211 -6.78 14.22 29.55
CA LYS A 211 -7.84 14.80 28.71
C LYS A 211 -8.30 13.90 27.57
N LEU A 212 -7.62 12.78 27.35
CA LEU A 212 -7.99 11.84 26.30
C LEU A 212 -9.11 10.91 26.74
N THR A 213 -10.06 10.66 25.85
CA THR A 213 -11.15 9.68 26.06
C THR A 213 -10.77 8.27 25.62
N SER A 214 -9.75 8.12 24.77
CA SER A 214 -9.38 6.86 24.12
C SER A 214 -8.48 5.96 24.98
N THR A 215 -7.64 6.54 25.85
CA THR A 215 -6.72 5.81 26.74
C THR A 215 -6.25 6.75 27.86
N ASN A 216 -5.53 6.20 28.84
CA ASN A 216 -4.87 6.94 29.91
C ASN A 216 -3.37 6.61 29.93
N LEU A 217 -2.59 7.41 30.67
CA LEU A 217 -1.13 7.29 30.70
C LEU A 217 -0.67 5.87 31.08
N THR A 218 -1.22 5.29 32.15
CA THR A 218 -0.84 3.96 32.63
C THR A 218 -1.07 2.87 31.59
N ASP A 219 -2.25 2.84 30.97
CA ASP A 219 -2.60 1.86 29.93
C ASP A 219 -1.72 2.04 28.69
N PHE A 220 -1.43 3.28 28.29
CA PHE A 220 -0.53 3.57 27.18
C PHE A 220 0.89 3.06 27.43
N GLN A 221 1.49 3.37 28.59
CA GLN A 221 2.86 2.96 28.92
C GLN A 221 2.96 1.44 29.04
N HIS A 222 1.95 0.79 29.61
CA HIS A 222 1.89 -0.66 29.69
C HIS A 222 1.84 -1.34 28.31
N ARG A 223 1.01 -0.83 27.39
CA ARG A 223 0.84 -1.42 26.04
C ARG A 223 2.02 -1.16 25.12
N THR A 224 2.65 0.01 25.23
CA THR A 224 3.70 0.45 24.30
C THR A 224 5.11 0.21 24.84
N GLY A 225 5.27 0.07 26.16
CA GLY A 225 6.57 0.06 26.82
C GLY A 225 7.29 1.41 26.82
N LEU A 226 6.62 2.50 26.38
CA LEU A 226 7.22 3.83 26.31
C LEU A 226 7.10 4.57 27.65
N GLU A 227 8.14 5.31 28.00
CA GLU A 227 8.15 6.17 29.18
C GLU A 227 8.11 7.64 28.79
N LEU A 228 7.00 8.31 29.12
CA LEU A 228 6.76 9.71 28.76
C LEU A 228 7.14 10.70 29.87
N LEU A 229 7.22 10.24 31.12
CA LEU A 229 7.54 11.08 32.28
C LEU A 229 8.98 10.83 32.75
N ASP A 230 9.63 11.89 33.21
CA ASP A 230 10.90 11.81 33.93
C ASP A 230 10.71 11.35 35.40
N THR A 231 11.80 11.32 36.16
CA THR A 231 11.80 10.95 37.58
C THR A 231 10.98 11.90 38.47
N ASP A 232 10.74 13.12 38.01
CA ASP A 232 10.00 14.16 38.74
C ASP A 232 8.51 14.20 38.36
N GLY A 233 8.08 13.30 37.46
CA GLY A 233 6.69 13.21 36.98
C GLY A 233 6.34 14.27 35.94
N VAL A 234 7.34 14.94 35.36
CA VAL A 234 7.19 15.93 34.29
C VAL A 234 7.37 15.24 32.95
N LEU A 235 6.69 15.74 31.92
CA LEU A 235 6.84 15.23 30.56
C LEU A 235 8.29 15.43 30.08
N LYS A 236 8.93 14.35 29.60
CA LYS A 236 10.31 14.40 29.10
C LYS A 236 10.44 15.44 27.98
N GLU A 237 11.57 16.15 27.95
CA GLU A 237 11.90 17.05 26.83
C GLU A 237 12.10 16.29 25.52
N ASP A 238 12.73 15.11 25.60
CA ASP A 238 12.92 14.20 24.46
C ASP A 238 11.80 13.15 24.43
N LEU A 239 10.77 13.45 23.64
CA LEU A 239 9.60 12.59 23.48
C LEU A 239 9.79 11.54 22.37
N PRO A 240 9.22 10.33 22.52
CA PRO A 240 9.31 9.32 21.48
C PRO A 240 8.78 9.83 20.13
N PRO A 241 9.58 9.75 19.05
CA PRO A 241 9.16 10.22 17.73
C PRO A 241 8.17 9.25 17.07
N ILE A 242 7.60 9.70 15.93
CA ILE A 242 6.78 8.87 15.02
C ILE A 242 7.59 7.73 14.40
#